data_AF-A0A2N3FPE6-F1
#
_entry.id   AF-A0A2N3FPE6-F1
#
_cell.length_a   1.000
_cell.length_b   1.000
_cell.length_c   1.000
_cell.angle_alpha   90.00
_cell.angle_beta   90.00
_cell.angle_gamma   90.00
#
_symmetry.space_group_name_H-M   'P 1'
#
loop_
_entity.id
_entity.type
_entity.pdbx_description
1 polymer ?
#
loop_
_entity_poly.entity_id
_entity_poly.type
_entity_poly.pdbx_seq_one_letter_code
_entity_poly.pdbx_strand_id
1 'polypeptide(L)'
;MSDRSPTTSRERALSTRIRQAVARRLTLDLPIRGRLYRISCPSYRAAAPIAALVAAAPPTRTGEQTPAQFVLDGVATDAALEALLGDHYGRMLLDGVPPAVIEHAAETVVAWLLHGLDVAVDHWRRWDPEKPASAFIREA
;
A
#
# COMPACT_ATOMS: atom_id res chain seq x y z
N MET A 1 13.33 -22.52 -14.32
CA MET A 1 12.34 -22.04 -13.32
C MET A 1 13.12 -21.58 -12.10
N SER A 2 13.43 -20.29 -11.99
CA SER A 2 14.25 -19.78 -10.90
C SER A 2 13.41 -19.58 -9.65
N ASP A 3 13.61 -20.50 -8.69
CA ASP A 3 13.14 -20.43 -7.33
C ASP A 3 13.90 -19.30 -6.60
N ARG A 4 13.38 -18.06 -6.66
CA ARG A 4 13.92 -16.96 -5.86
C ARG A 4 13.46 -17.15 -4.42
N SER A 5 14.24 -17.89 -3.66
CA SER A 5 14.16 -17.89 -2.20
C SER A 5 14.28 -16.45 -1.68
N PRO A 6 13.45 -16.01 -0.72
CA PRO A 6 13.52 -14.66 -0.16
C PRO A 6 14.89 -14.41 0.48
N THR A 7 15.60 -13.42 -0.04
CA THR A 7 17.04 -13.16 0.18
C THR A 7 17.29 -12.34 1.44
N THR A 8 16.25 -11.79 2.09
CA THR A 8 16.39 -10.98 3.32
C THR A 8 15.39 -11.37 4.42
N SER A 9 15.74 -11.09 5.69
CA SER A 9 14.86 -11.32 6.86
C SER A 9 13.51 -10.58 6.73
N ARG A 10 13.53 -9.38 6.11
CA ARG A 10 12.33 -8.57 5.82
C ARG A 10 11.41 -9.24 4.81
N GLU A 11 11.95 -9.78 3.71
CA GLU A 11 11.15 -10.51 2.70
C GLU A 11 10.46 -11.74 3.28
N ARG A 12 11.15 -12.49 4.16
CA ARG A 12 10.55 -13.64 4.86
C ARG A 12 9.40 -13.24 5.78
N ALA A 13 9.57 -12.16 6.54
CA ALA A 13 8.52 -11.64 7.42
C ALA A 13 7.29 -11.20 6.61
N LEU A 14 7.50 -10.46 5.51
CA LEU A 14 6.45 -10.04 4.61
C LEU A 14 5.71 -11.22 3.96
N SER A 15 6.45 -12.18 3.40
CA SER A 15 5.88 -13.41 2.81
C SER A 15 5.00 -14.18 3.80
N THR A 16 5.44 -14.27 5.06
CA THR A 16 4.68 -14.92 6.13
C THR A 16 3.40 -14.18 6.46
N ARG A 17 3.43 -12.84 6.56
CA ARG A 17 2.24 -12.02 6.79
C ARG A 17 1.23 -12.14 5.67
N ILE A 18 1.68 -12.06 4.41
CA ILE A 18 0.79 -12.22 3.24
C ILE A 18 0.11 -13.59 3.27
N ARG A 19 0.87 -14.67 3.50
CA ARG A 19 0.28 -16.02 3.59
C ARG A 19 -0.77 -16.10 4.70
N GLN A 20 -0.50 -15.54 5.87
CA GLN A 20 -1.45 -15.52 6.98
C GLN A 20 -2.72 -14.72 6.66
N ALA A 21 -2.57 -13.53 6.05
CA ALA A 21 -3.69 -12.68 5.68
C ALA A 21 -4.58 -13.31 4.60
N VAL A 22 -3.98 -13.94 3.59
CA VAL A 22 -4.69 -14.69 2.55
C VAL A 22 -5.40 -15.91 3.14
N ALA A 23 -4.72 -16.70 3.99
CA ALA A 23 -5.33 -17.87 4.64
C ALA A 23 -6.54 -17.51 5.51
N ARG A 24 -6.48 -16.34 6.18
CA ARG A 24 -7.55 -15.80 7.01
C ARG A 24 -8.61 -15.01 6.23
N ARG A 25 -8.44 -14.86 4.91
CA ARG A 25 -9.32 -14.05 4.03
C ARG A 25 -9.55 -12.65 4.60
N LEU A 26 -8.50 -12.05 5.15
CA LEU A 26 -8.59 -10.70 5.69
C LEU A 26 -8.84 -9.70 4.57
N THR A 27 -9.60 -8.66 4.89
CA THR A 27 -9.92 -7.55 4.00
C THR A 27 -9.71 -6.22 4.71
N LEU A 28 -9.34 -5.21 3.92
CA LEU A 28 -9.24 -3.83 4.32
C LEU A 28 -10.46 -3.07 3.78
N ASP A 29 -11.29 -2.57 4.69
CA ASP A 29 -12.52 -1.87 4.38
C ASP A 29 -12.24 -0.35 4.33
N LEU A 30 -12.32 0.24 3.13
CA LEU A 30 -12.02 1.64 2.85
C LEU A 30 -13.30 2.42 2.51
N PRO A 31 -13.89 3.16 3.46
CA PRO A 31 -15.02 4.04 3.18
C PRO A 31 -14.56 5.30 2.44
N ILE A 32 -15.00 5.49 1.20
CA ILE A 32 -14.66 6.63 0.35
C ILE A 32 -15.95 7.20 -0.23
N ARG A 33 -16.25 8.47 0.08
CA ARG A 33 -17.43 9.21 -0.44
C ARG A 33 -18.75 8.43 -0.29
N GLY A 34 -18.97 7.79 0.85
CA GLY A 34 -20.19 7.02 1.14
C GLY A 34 -20.24 5.63 0.48
N ARG A 35 -19.20 5.21 -0.25
CA ARG A 35 -19.04 3.85 -0.76
C ARG A 35 -17.99 3.10 0.05
N LEU A 36 -18.18 1.79 0.21
CA LEU A 36 -17.24 0.93 0.91
C LEU A 36 -16.48 0.06 -0.10
N TYR A 37 -15.17 0.25 -0.18
CA TYR A 37 -14.27 -0.57 -0.99
C TYR A 37 -13.61 -1.63 -0.11
N ARG A 38 -13.83 -2.91 -0.40
CA ARG A 38 -13.32 -4.03 0.40
C ARG A 38 -12.11 -4.65 -0.29
N ILE A 39 -10.93 -4.14 0.02
CA ILE A 39 -9.68 -4.58 -0.60
C ILE A 39 -9.24 -5.91 0.04
N SER A 40 -9.09 -6.95 -0.78
CA SER A 40 -8.53 -8.22 -0.31
C SER A 40 -7.01 -8.13 -0.19
N CYS A 41 -6.41 -8.93 0.69
CA CYS A 41 -4.96 -8.97 0.81
C CYS A 41 -4.33 -9.36 -0.56
N PRO A 42 -3.39 -8.55 -1.10
CA PRO A 42 -2.74 -8.86 -2.36
C PRO A 42 -2.01 -10.21 -2.29
N SER A 43 -2.02 -10.95 -3.41
CA SER A 43 -1.22 -12.17 -3.51
C SER A 43 0.28 -11.87 -3.41
N TYR A 44 1.08 -12.82 -2.94
CA TYR A 44 2.54 -12.65 -2.87
C TYR A 44 3.14 -12.31 -4.24
N ARG A 45 2.59 -12.86 -5.33
CA ARG A 45 3.05 -12.56 -6.70
C ARG A 45 2.82 -11.10 -7.08
N ALA A 46 1.66 -10.54 -6.71
CA ALA A 46 1.34 -9.13 -6.92
C ALA A 46 2.17 -8.21 -6.01
N ALA A 47 2.43 -8.65 -4.77
CA ALA A 47 3.21 -7.91 -3.79
C ALA A 47 4.74 -8.07 -3.91
N ALA A 48 5.25 -8.95 -4.78
CA ALA A 48 6.68 -9.23 -4.89
C ALA A 48 7.53 -8.03 -5.36
N PRO A 49 7.10 -7.21 -6.34
CA PRO A 49 7.81 -5.98 -6.68
C PRO A 49 7.88 -5.00 -5.49
N ILE A 50 6.77 -4.90 -4.75
CA ILE A 50 6.65 -4.07 -3.55
C ILE A 50 7.57 -4.59 -2.44
N ALA A 51 7.64 -5.90 -2.25
CA ALA A 51 8.55 -6.56 -1.33
C ALA A 51 10.03 -6.20 -1.62
N ALA A 52 10.41 -6.18 -2.90
CA ALA A 52 11.76 -5.82 -3.32
C ALA A 52 12.08 -4.35 -3.01
N LEU A 53 11.13 -3.45 -3.24
CA LEU A 53 11.30 -2.02 -2.95
C LEU A 53 11.35 -1.74 -1.46
N VAL A 54 10.54 -2.44 -0.67
CA VAL A 54 10.58 -2.41 0.79
C VAL A 54 11.92 -2.91 1.32
N ALA A 55 12.47 -3.96 0.70
CA ALA A 55 13.80 -4.46 1.06
C ALA A 55 14.90 -3.45 0.73
N ALA A 56 14.74 -2.69 -0.35
CA ALA A 56 15.63 -1.62 -0.78
C ALA A 56 15.42 -0.29 -0.02
N ALA A 57 14.26 -0.10 0.63
CA ALA A 57 13.91 1.13 1.31
C ALA A 57 14.85 1.39 2.51
N PRO A 58 15.43 2.61 2.60
CA PRO A 58 16.26 2.97 3.75
C PRO A 58 15.42 2.93 5.04
N PRO A 59 16.01 2.59 6.19
CA PRO A 59 15.30 2.67 7.46
C PRO A 59 14.92 4.13 7.73
N THR A 60 13.63 4.42 7.78
CA THR A 60 13.12 5.76 8.07
C THR A 60 13.46 6.19 9.48
N ARG A 61 14.13 7.34 9.63
CA ARG A 61 14.24 8.04 10.91
C ARG A 61 12.94 8.80 11.17
N THR A 62 12.59 9.02 12.43
CA THR A 62 11.35 9.72 12.82
C THR A 62 11.30 11.11 12.15
N GLY A 63 10.38 11.29 11.19
CA GLY A 63 10.22 12.53 10.42
C GLY A 63 10.48 12.42 8.90
N GLU A 64 10.98 11.28 8.40
CA GLU A 64 11.22 11.04 6.97
C GLU A 64 10.08 10.27 6.28
N GLN A 65 10.01 10.38 4.95
CA GLN A 65 9.06 9.70 4.05
C GLN A 65 8.78 8.27 4.48
N THR A 66 7.53 7.91 4.74
CA THR A 66 7.20 6.55 5.16
C THR A 66 7.66 5.53 4.11
N PRO A 67 8.01 4.29 4.51
CA PRO A 67 8.37 3.25 3.54
C PRO A 67 7.29 3.02 2.48
N ALA A 68 6.02 3.30 2.79
CA ALA A 68 4.91 3.26 1.83
C ALA A 68 5.03 4.36 0.76
N GLN A 69 5.35 5.59 1.17
CA GLN A 69 5.53 6.72 0.26
C GLN A 69 6.77 6.55 -0.63
N PHE A 70 7.89 6.05 -0.08
CA PHE A 70 9.08 5.70 -0.88
C PHE A 70 8.78 4.62 -1.93
N VAL A 71 7.98 3.63 -1.55
CA VAL A 71 7.53 2.56 -2.44
C VAL A 71 6.61 3.11 -3.52
N LEU A 72 5.74 4.09 -3.23
CA LEU A 72 4.91 4.67 -4.28
C LEU A 72 5.67 5.66 -5.15
N ASP A 73 6.53 6.53 -4.62
CA ASP A 73 7.33 7.43 -5.45
C ASP A 73 8.21 6.68 -6.45
N GLY A 74 8.70 5.48 -6.10
CA GLY A 74 9.48 4.63 -6.99
C GLY A 74 8.67 3.87 -8.05
N VAL A 75 7.33 3.81 -7.96
CA VAL A 75 6.51 2.87 -8.75
C VAL A 75 5.10 3.38 -9.09
N ALA A 76 4.71 4.60 -8.71
CA ALA A 76 3.37 5.18 -8.88
C ALA A 76 3.01 5.26 -10.36
N THR A 77 2.53 4.13 -10.84
CA THR A 77 2.11 3.82 -12.19
C THR A 77 0.79 3.09 -12.05
N ASP A 78 -0.08 3.21 -13.05
CA ASP A 78 -1.38 2.53 -13.04
C ASP A 78 -1.24 1.03 -12.75
N ALA A 79 -0.20 0.39 -13.28
CA ALA A 79 0.07 -1.03 -13.05
C ALA A 79 0.39 -1.37 -11.58
N ALA A 80 1.07 -0.49 -10.85
CA ALA A 80 1.37 -0.71 -9.43
C ALA A 80 0.14 -0.48 -8.55
N LEU A 81 -0.66 0.55 -8.87
CA LEU A 81 -1.93 0.81 -8.19
C LEU A 81 -2.92 -0.33 -8.42
N GLU A 82 -3.01 -0.85 -9.65
CA GLU A 82 -3.81 -2.02 -9.98
C GLU A 82 -3.32 -3.28 -9.26
N ALA A 83 -2.01 -3.49 -9.15
CA ALA A 83 -1.48 -4.63 -8.41
C ALA A 83 -1.81 -4.59 -6.90
N LEU A 84 -1.94 -3.40 -6.32
CA LEU A 84 -2.26 -3.17 -4.91
C LEU A 84 -3.75 -3.22 -4.62
N LEU A 85 -4.56 -2.56 -5.43
CA LEU A 85 -5.99 -2.37 -5.21
C LEU A 85 -6.84 -3.41 -5.95
N GLY A 86 -6.27 -4.12 -6.92
CA GLY A 86 -6.96 -5.08 -7.79
C GLY A 86 -8.12 -4.43 -8.54
N ASP A 87 -9.23 -5.16 -8.68
CA ASP A 87 -10.46 -4.69 -9.36
C ASP A 87 -11.01 -3.38 -8.80
N HIS A 88 -10.67 -3.03 -7.55
CA HIS A 88 -11.11 -1.76 -6.97
C HIS A 88 -10.41 -0.55 -7.57
N TYR A 89 -9.22 -0.69 -8.16
CA TYR A 89 -8.56 0.41 -8.86
C TYR A 89 -9.45 0.98 -9.98
N GLY A 90 -9.86 0.12 -10.91
CA GLY A 90 -10.75 0.51 -12.01
C GLY A 90 -12.10 1.04 -11.52
N ARG A 91 -12.67 0.46 -10.46
CA ARG A 91 -13.92 0.95 -9.86
C ARG A 91 -13.77 2.33 -9.25
N MET A 92 -12.66 2.60 -8.55
CA MET A 92 -12.37 3.92 -7.98
C MET A 92 -12.23 4.98 -9.08
N LEU A 93 -11.57 4.66 -10.19
CA LEU A 93 -11.49 5.55 -11.35
C LEU A 93 -12.87 5.85 -11.94
N LEU A 94 -13.69 4.81 -12.16
CA LEU A 94 -15.05 4.95 -12.69
C LEU A 94 -15.97 5.75 -11.76
N ASP A 95 -15.78 5.61 -10.45
CA ASP A 95 -16.53 6.33 -9.42
C ASP A 95 -16.04 7.77 -9.22
N GLY A 96 -15.02 8.21 -9.97
CA GLY A 96 -14.47 9.55 -9.91
C GLY A 96 -13.79 9.83 -8.56
N VAL A 97 -13.13 8.82 -7.99
CA VAL A 97 -12.31 8.98 -6.78
C VAL A 97 -11.06 9.80 -7.12
N PRO A 98 -10.76 10.89 -6.39
CA PRO A 98 -9.57 11.70 -6.64
C PRO A 98 -8.27 10.89 -6.59
N PRO A 99 -7.27 11.19 -7.46
CA PRO A 99 -6.00 10.45 -7.50
C PRO A 99 -5.30 10.34 -6.14
N ALA A 100 -5.25 11.43 -5.37
CA ALA A 100 -4.65 11.44 -4.03
C ALA A 100 -5.34 10.45 -3.05
N VAL A 101 -6.65 10.23 -3.19
CA VAL A 101 -7.38 9.22 -2.39
C VAL A 101 -6.98 7.81 -2.82
N ILE A 102 -6.80 7.58 -4.13
CA ILE A 102 -6.39 6.29 -4.67
C ILE A 102 -4.96 5.95 -4.25
N GLU A 103 -4.06 6.93 -4.32
CA GLU A 103 -2.69 6.81 -3.83
C GLU A 103 -2.68 6.50 -2.34
N HIS A 104 -3.43 7.24 -1.52
CA HIS A 104 -3.51 6.95 -0.10
C HIS A 104 -4.12 5.57 0.22
N ALA A 105 -5.11 5.12 -0.57
CA ALA A 105 -5.63 3.77 -0.46
C ALA A 105 -4.54 2.72 -0.76
N ALA A 106 -3.71 2.96 -1.78
CA ALA A 106 -2.58 2.10 -2.11
C ALA A 106 -1.48 2.12 -1.01
N GLU A 107 -1.16 3.28 -0.45
CA GLU A 107 -0.26 3.42 0.71
C GLU A 107 -0.75 2.59 1.89
N THR A 108 -2.06 2.62 2.13
CA THR A 108 -2.69 1.86 3.21
C THR A 108 -2.54 0.35 3.00
N VAL A 109 -2.66 -0.14 1.76
CA VAL A 109 -2.39 -1.55 1.45
C VAL A 109 -0.91 -1.88 1.68
N VAL A 110 0.02 -0.99 1.31
CA VAL A 110 1.45 -1.19 1.60
C VAL A 110 1.70 -1.22 3.11
N ALA A 111 1.09 -0.33 3.88
CA ALA A 111 1.16 -0.34 5.35
C ALA A 111 0.62 -1.66 5.93
N TRP A 112 -0.46 -2.21 5.36
CA TRP A 112 -0.99 -3.51 5.75
C TRP A 112 0.02 -4.63 5.51
N LEU A 113 0.60 -4.67 4.32
CA LEU A 113 1.61 -5.65 3.95
C LEU A 113 2.82 -5.60 4.90
N LEU A 114 3.26 -4.40 5.26
CA LEU A 114 4.45 -4.18 6.09
C LEU A 114 4.22 -4.39 7.58
N HIS A 115 3.12 -3.88 8.10
CA HIS A 115 2.93 -3.69 9.54
C HIS A 115 1.69 -4.42 10.08
N GLY A 116 0.83 -4.95 9.22
CA GLY A 116 -0.39 -5.65 9.60
C GLY A 116 -1.65 -4.79 9.46
N LEU A 117 -2.81 -5.45 9.54
CA LEU A 117 -4.10 -4.84 9.22
C LEU A 117 -4.46 -3.70 10.17
N ASP A 118 -4.17 -3.85 11.46
CA ASP A 118 -4.51 -2.83 12.47
C ASP A 118 -3.78 -1.51 12.20
N VAL A 119 -2.49 -1.59 11.84
CA VAL A 119 -1.68 -0.41 11.50
C VAL A 119 -2.19 0.25 10.22
N ALA A 120 -2.65 -0.53 9.24
CA ALA A 120 -3.24 0.00 8.02
C ALA A 120 -4.56 0.73 8.29
N VAL A 121 -5.44 0.15 9.11
CA VAL A 121 -6.69 0.79 9.50
C VAL A 121 -6.42 2.12 10.23
N ASP A 122 -5.44 2.14 11.12
CA ASP A 122 -5.02 3.36 11.80
C ASP A 122 -4.39 4.38 10.84
N HIS A 123 -3.63 3.94 9.85
CA HIS A 123 -3.04 4.80 8.82
C HIS A 123 -4.14 5.48 8.00
N TRP A 124 -5.12 4.71 7.51
CA TRP A 124 -6.28 5.22 6.78
C TRP A 124 -7.06 6.27 7.59
N ARG A 125 -7.31 6.00 8.87
CA ARG A 125 -8.10 6.89 9.74
C ARG A 125 -7.44 8.23 10.05
N ARG A 126 -6.11 8.30 9.97
CA ARG A 126 -5.37 9.55 10.23
C ARG A 126 -5.38 10.50 9.03
N TRP A 127 -5.77 9.99 7.87
CA TRP A 127 -5.81 10.77 6.65
C TRP A 127 -7.14 11.50 6.51
N ASP A 128 -7.06 12.75 6.10
CA ASP A 128 -8.19 13.64 5.94
C ASP A 128 -8.22 14.10 4.47
N PRO A 129 -9.20 13.64 3.66
CA PRO A 129 -9.31 14.00 2.25
C PRO A 129 -9.65 15.49 2.02
N GLU A 130 -10.13 16.20 3.05
CA GLU A 130 -10.45 17.64 2.98
C GLU A 130 -9.29 18.53 3.44
N LYS A 131 -8.25 17.96 4.05
CA LYS A 131 -7.00 18.70 4.23
C LYS A 131 -6.24 18.71 2.91
N PRO A 132 -5.93 19.90 2.34
CA PRO A 132 -4.95 19.96 1.27
C PRO A 132 -3.67 19.33 1.80
N ALA A 133 -3.11 18.37 1.06
CA ALA A 133 -1.78 17.83 1.34
C ALA A 133 -0.88 19.04 1.57
N SER A 134 -0.48 19.25 2.83
CA SER A 134 0.22 20.45 3.23
C SER A 134 1.57 20.43 2.52
N ALA A 135 1.67 21.24 1.47
CA ALA A 135 2.86 21.89 0.98
C ALA A 135 4.18 21.12 1.24
N PHE A 136 4.53 20.19 0.35
CA PHE A 136 5.95 20.04 0.02
C PHE A 136 6.30 21.11 -1.02
N ILE A 137 6.46 22.34 -0.54
CA ILE A 137 7.24 23.36 -1.25
C ILE A 137 8.69 22.88 -1.15
N ARG A 138 9.30 22.49 -2.29
CA ARG A 138 10.76 22.57 -2.43
C ARG A 138 11.05 23.99 -2.93
N GLU A 139 11.51 24.85 -2.03
CA GLU A 139 12.33 26.00 -2.43
C GLU A 139 13.75 25.49 -2.73
N ALA A 140 14.16 25.64 -3.99
CA ALA A 140 15.34 26.39 -4.44
C ALA A 140 15.51 26.17 -5.95
#